data_AF-A0A0G1VUS5-F1
#
_entry.id   AF-A0A0G1VUS5-F1
#
_cell.length_a   1.000
_cell.length_b   1.000
_cell.length_c   1.000
_cell.angle_alpha   90.00
_cell.angle_beta   90.00
_cell.angle_gamma   90.00
#
_symmetry.space_group_name_H-M   'P 1'
#
loop_
_entity.id
_entity.type
_entity.pdbx_description
1 polymer ?
#
loop_
_entity_poly.entity_id
_entity_poly.type
_entity_poly.pdbx_seq_one_letter_code
_entity_poly.pdbx_strand_id
1 'polypeptide(L)'
;MPRGKTKENAERRFRRFIYEMPEMVYTGSPCWGWFGGHDKAGYPCFWYRSQSMRAYRAAWLIFKKEEPVGEIVRSCMNKYCCNPEHLEGEMK
;
A
#
# COMPACT_ATOMS: atom_id res chain seq x y z
N MET A 1 -6.74 -19.37 -16.29
CA MET A 1 -5.99 -20.06 -15.21
C MET A 1 -5.95 -19.19 -13.96
N PRO A 2 -6.58 -19.57 -12.83
CA PRO A 2 -6.49 -18.78 -11.61
C PRO A 2 -5.21 -19.14 -10.87
N ARG A 3 -4.19 -18.26 -10.90
CA ARG A 3 -3.01 -18.42 -10.05
C ARG A 3 -3.44 -18.15 -8.61
N GLY A 4 -3.56 -19.21 -7.81
CA GLY A 4 -3.70 -19.10 -6.36
C GLY A 4 -2.52 -18.32 -5.81
N LYS A 5 -2.73 -17.07 -5.42
CA LYS A 5 -1.71 -16.24 -4.77
C LYS A 5 -2.06 -16.14 -3.30
N THR A 6 -1.46 -17.03 -2.52
CA THR A 6 -1.52 -17.02 -1.05
C THR A 6 -1.01 -15.68 -0.48
N LYS A 7 -1.46 -15.31 0.74
CA LYS A 7 -1.11 -14.06 1.42
C LYS A 7 0.41 -13.87 1.55
N GLU A 8 1.16 -14.93 1.81
CA GLU A 8 2.62 -14.92 1.99
C GLU A 8 3.38 -14.52 0.71
N ASN A 9 2.81 -14.83 -0.46
CA ASN A 9 3.36 -14.40 -1.74
C ASN A 9 3.04 -12.93 -2.07
N ALA A 10 2.06 -12.32 -1.39
CA ALA A 10 1.65 -10.95 -1.68
C ALA A 10 2.63 -9.92 -1.12
N GLU A 11 3.09 -10.09 0.14
CA GLU A 11 4.06 -9.18 0.75
C GLU A 11 5.36 -9.13 -0.06
N ARG A 12 5.93 -10.31 -0.37
CA ARG A 12 7.16 -10.40 -1.18
C ARG A 12 7.00 -9.70 -2.53
N ARG A 13 5.83 -9.84 -3.17
CA ARG A 13 5.55 -9.16 -4.44
C ARG A 13 5.35 -7.66 -4.28
N PHE A 14 4.75 -7.23 -3.18
CA PHE A 14 4.50 -5.82 -2.89
C PHE A 14 5.80 -5.07 -2.63
N ARG A 15 6.69 -5.63 -1.80
CA ARG A 15 8.02 -5.07 -1.51
C ARG A 15 8.88 -4.83 -2.75
N ARG A 16 8.70 -5.62 -3.82
CA ARG A 16 9.43 -5.43 -5.09
C ARG A 16 9.09 -4.11 -5.80
N PHE A 17 7.97 -3.48 -5.45
CA PHE A 17 7.53 -2.22 -6.05
C PHE A 17 7.69 -1.03 -5.09
N ILE A 18 8.25 -1.25 -3.90
CA ILE A 18 8.51 -0.20 -2.93
C ILE A 18 9.96 0.24 -3.03
N TYR A 19 10.20 1.54 -2.88
CA TYR A 19 11.50 2.09 -2.56
C TYR A 19 11.37 3.03 -1.37
N GLU A 20 12.38 3.07 -0.53
CA GLU A 20 12.42 4.00 0.60
C GLU A 20 12.84 5.39 0.13
N MET A 21 12.15 6.40 0.63
CA MET A 21 12.46 7.82 0.38
C MET A 21 13.04 8.43 1.66
N PRO A 22 14.36 8.30 1.90
CA PRO A 22 14.97 8.73 3.16
C PRO A 22 14.88 10.25 3.40
N GLU A 23 14.70 11.04 2.34
CA GLU A 23 14.52 12.48 2.43
C GLU A 23 13.11 12.89 2.91
N MET A 24 12.15 11.95 2.93
CA MET A 24 10.76 12.22 3.29
C MET A 24 10.33 11.32 4.45
N VAL A 25 10.68 11.75 5.67
CA VAL A 25 10.38 11.04 6.92
C VAL A 25 9.12 11.60 7.57
N TYR A 26 8.22 10.72 7.99
CA TYR A 26 7.04 11.06 8.79
C TYR A 26 6.97 10.11 9.99
N THR A 27 6.64 10.62 11.17
CA THR A 27 6.55 9.81 12.41
C THR A 27 7.76 8.90 12.69
N GLY A 28 8.97 9.28 12.25
CA GLY A 28 10.20 8.53 12.47
C GLY A 28 10.53 7.46 11.41
N SER A 29 9.68 7.26 10.40
CA SER A 29 9.87 6.30 9.31
C SER A 29 9.88 6.98 7.93
N PRO A 30 10.70 6.51 6.96
CA PRO A 30 10.70 7.07 5.61
C PRO A 30 9.40 6.72 4.88
N CYS A 31 8.99 7.59 3.95
CA CYS A 31 7.91 7.26 3.03
C CYS A 31 8.33 6.13 2.10
N TRP A 32 7.36 5.27 1.78
CA TRP A 32 7.54 4.20 0.80
C TRP A 32 6.97 4.63 -0.54
N GLY A 33 7.84 5.03 -1.45
CA GLY A 33 7.46 5.36 -2.82
C GLY A 33 6.99 4.12 -3.58
N TRP A 34 6.27 4.34 -4.69
CA TRP A 34 5.66 3.29 -5.48
C TRP A 34 6.21 3.25 -6.91
N PHE A 35 6.86 2.15 -7.28
CA PHE A 35 7.35 1.85 -8.62
C PHE A 35 6.43 0.91 -9.42
N GLY A 36 5.29 0.54 -8.83
CA GLY A 36 4.36 -0.42 -9.43
C GLY A 36 3.45 0.18 -10.50
N GLY A 37 2.41 -0.59 -10.83
CA GLY A 37 1.38 -0.13 -11.77
C GLY A 37 0.61 1.08 -11.25
N HIS A 38 0.11 1.87 -12.19
CA HIS A 38 -0.80 2.98 -11.95
C HIS A 38 -2.12 2.71 -12.67
N ASP A 39 -3.23 3.21 -12.12
CA ASP A 39 -4.52 3.18 -12.81
C ASP A 39 -4.58 4.23 -13.93
N LYS A 40 -5.71 4.28 -14.66
CA LYS A 40 -5.93 5.26 -15.73
C LYS A 40 -5.87 6.72 -15.27
N ALA A 41 -6.06 6.98 -13.98
CA ALA A 41 -6.01 8.29 -13.36
C ALA A 41 -4.63 8.61 -12.75
N GLY A 42 -3.65 7.71 -12.89
CA GLY A 42 -2.29 7.89 -12.37
C GLY A 42 -2.13 7.53 -10.90
N TYR A 43 -3.10 6.87 -10.26
CA TYR A 43 -2.98 6.43 -8.87
C TYR A 43 -2.29 5.06 -8.76
N PRO A 44 -1.39 4.87 -7.77
CA PRO A 44 -0.78 3.58 -7.47
C PRO A 44 -1.81 2.46 -7.31
N CYS A 45 -1.63 1.37 -8.05
CA CYS A 45 -2.48 0.19 -7.98
C CYS A 45 -1.68 -1.11 -7.83
N PHE A 46 -2.30 -2.08 -7.16
CA PHE A 46 -1.72 -3.39 -6.92
C PHE A 46 -2.80 -4.48 -6.98
N TRP A 47 -2.42 -5.64 -7.51
CA TRP A 47 -3.30 -6.80 -7.61
C TRP A 47 -3.20 -7.68 -6.36
N TYR A 48 -4.24 -7.69 -5.54
CA TYR A 48 -4.34 -8.45 -4.29
C TYR A 48 -5.71 -9.11 -4.15
N ARG A 49 -5.77 -10.34 -3.64
CA ARG A 49 -7.01 -11.16 -3.49
C ARG A 49 -7.91 -11.16 -4.75
N SER A 50 -7.31 -11.40 -5.91
CA SER A 50 -8.00 -11.46 -7.21
C SER A 50 -8.69 -10.16 -7.64
N GLN A 51 -8.32 -9.03 -7.05
CA GLN A 51 -8.84 -7.70 -7.42
C GLN A 51 -7.70 -6.69 -7.57
N SER A 52 -7.90 -5.71 -8.45
CA SER A 52 -7.04 -4.52 -8.52
C SER A 52 -7.53 -3.51 -7.50
N MET A 53 -6.64 -3.06 -6.62
CA MET A 53 -6.95 -2.04 -5.62
C MET A 53 -5.82 -1.04 -5.50
N ARG A 54 -6.07 0.08 -4.83
CA ARG A 54 -5.05 1.10 -4.61
C ARG A 54 -3.88 0.52 -3.80
N ALA A 55 -2.64 0.87 -4.16
CA ALA A 55 -1.44 0.25 -3.58
C ALA A 55 -1.36 0.46 -2.06
N TYR A 56 -1.68 1.64 -1.55
CA TYR A 56 -1.73 1.91 -0.11
C TYR A 56 -2.79 1.06 0.63
N ARG A 57 -3.93 0.77 -0.02
CA ARG A 57 -4.96 -0.12 0.54
C ARG A 57 -4.46 -1.56 0.59
N ALA A 58 -3.72 -2.00 -0.44
CA ALA A 58 -3.06 -3.30 -0.41
C ALA A 58 -1.98 -3.35 0.68
N ALA A 59 -1.19 -2.29 0.87
CA ALA A 59 -0.19 -2.19 1.94
C ALA A 59 -0.83 -2.40 3.32
N TRP A 60 -1.93 -1.70 3.60
CA TRP A 60 -2.70 -1.89 4.85
C TRP A 60 -3.07 -3.36 5.08
N LEU A 61 -3.71 -3.99 4.10
CA LEU A 61 -4.19 -5.37 4.20
C LEU A 61 -3.05 -6.40 4.31
N ILE A 62 -1.90 -6.10 3.69
CA ILE A 62 -0.72 -6.98 3.68
C ILE A 62 0.06 -6.86 4.99
N PHE A 63 0.34 -5.64 5.44
CA PHE A 63 1.23 -5.38 6.58
C PHE A 63 0.49 -5.30 7.92
N LYS A 64 -0.61 -4.54 8.00
CA LYS A 64 -1.40 -4.45 9.25
C LYS A 64 -2.26 -5.70 9.49
N LYS A 65 -2.53 -6.48 8.43
CA LYS A 65 -3.31 -7.74 8.47
C LYS A 65 -4.73 -7.57 9.03
N GLU A 66 -5.23 -6.34 9.10
CA GLU A 66 -6.58 -5.98 9.51
C GLU A 66 -7.39 -5.46 8.31
N GLU A 67 -8.70 -5.66 8.31
CA GLU A 67 -9.56 -5.02 7.31
C GLU A 67 -9.80 -3.56 7.73
N PRO A 68 -9.56 -2.59 6.85
CA PRO A 68 -9.76 -1.18 7.18
C PRO A 68 -11.24 -0.93 7.46
N VAL A 69 -11.53 -0.33 8.61
CA VAL A 69 -12.83 0.25 8.89
C VAL A 69 -12.84 1.61 8.23
N GLY A 70 -13.62 1.79 7.16
CA GLY A 70 -13.77 3.07 6.46
C GLY A 70 -12.69 3.40 5.44
N GLU A 71 -12.35 4.69 5.35
CA GLU A 71 -11.35 5.21 4.42
C GLU A 71 -9.95 5.14 5.03
N ILE A 72 -8.97 4.72 4.23
CA ILE A 72 -7.57 4.75 4.64
C ILE A 72 -6.99 6.09 4.21
N VAL A 73 -6.54 6.86 5.19
CA VAL A 73 -5.87 8.15 5.00
C VAL A 73 -4.35 7.98 5.10
N ARG A 74 -3.61 8.89 4.47
CA ARG A 74 -2.14 8.96 4.56
C ARG A 74 -1.76 10.21 5.31
N SER A 75 -1.18 10.05 6.48
CA SER A 75 -0.86 11.15 7.38
C SER A 75 0.36 11.94 6.89
N CYS A 76 1.24 11.31 6.11
CA CYS A 76 2.42 11.92 5.51
C CYS A 76 2.16 12.84 4.30
N MET A 77 0.89 13.02 3.88
CA MET A 77 0.45 13.80 2.70
C MET A 77 1.06 13.40 1.34
N ASN A 78 1.93 12.38 1.30
CA ASN A 78 2.49 11.85 0.07
C ASN A 78 1.48 10.89 -0.58
N LYS A 79 0.96 11.29 -1.75
CA LYS A 79 -0.04 10.53 -2.53
C LYS A 79 0.42 9.11 -2.90
N TYR A 80 1.73 8.92 -3.06
CA TYR A 80 2.35 7.67 -3.49
C TYR A 80 2.84 6.82 -2.31
N CYS A 81 2.76 7.34 -1.08
CA CYS A 81 3.25 6.62 0.08
C CYS A 81 2.40 5.38 0.37
N CYS A 82 3.08 4.25 0.47
CA CYS A 82 2.50 2.96 0.82
C CYS A 82 3.03 2.42 2.16
N ASN A 83 3.68 3.25 2.99
CA ASN A 83 4.22 2.82 4.28
C ASN A 83 3.04 2.61 5.25
N PRO A 84 2.82 1.39 5.77
CA PRO A 84 1.73 1.10 6.71
C PRO A 84 1.77 1.94 7.99
N GLU A 85 2.94 2.43 8.42
CA GLU A 85 3.07 3.33 9.58
C GLU A 85 2.45 4.71 9.30
N HIS A 86 2.43 5.14 8.04
CA HIS A 86 1.84 6.42 7.64
C HIS A 86 0.39 6.28 7.17
N LEU A 87 -0.19 5.07 7.26
CA LEU A 87 -1.58 4.81 6.94
C LEU A 87 -2.39 4.79 8.23
N GLU A 88 -3.51 5.48 8.23
CA GLU A 88 -4.49 5.49 9.30
C GLU A 88 -5.87 5.11 8.74
N GLY A 89 -6.66 4.38 9.52
CA GLY A 89 -8.03 4.04 9.18
C GLY A 89 -8.96 4.94 9.96
N GLU A 90 -9.81 5.70 9.29
CA GLU A 90 -10.83 6.48 9.97
C GLU A 90 -12.06 5.62 10.25
N MET A 91 -12.35 5.39 11.54
CA MET A 91 -13.66 4.90 11.96
C MET A 91 -14.68 6.03 11.73
N LYS A 92 -15.63 5.80 10.82
CA LYS A 92 -16.81 6.66 10.65
C LYS A 92 -17.92 6.26 11.61
#